data_AF-A0A401RSY7-F1
#
_entry.id   AF-A0A401RSY7-F1
#
_cell.length_a   1.000
_cell.length_b   1.000
_cell.length_c   1.000
_cell.angle_alpha   90.00
_cell.angle_beta   90.00
_cell.angle_gamma   90.00
#
_symmetry.space_group_name_H-M   'P 1'
#
loop_
_entity.id
_entity.type
_entity.pdbx_description
1 polymer ?
#
loop_
_entity_poly.entity_id
_entity_poly.type
_entity_poly.pdbx_seq_one_letter_code
_entity_poly.pdbx_strand_id
1 'polypeptide(L)'
;MPCPALAHKTNQSGVEQCEGEKDKRHHCYASWRNNSGSIELVKKGCWLDDFNCYDRVECVATEENPQVFFCCCEGNYCNDRFFHFPESVPEVVFEPPPPTPSLLNILVYALLPITGLSMIILLSFWMYRHRKPPYGHVDMTEDTSLPSPSPLEGLKPLQLLEIKARGRFGCVWKARLMNDYVAVKIFPVQ
;
A
#
# COMPACT_ATOMS: atom_id res chain seq x y z
N MET A 1 31.51 -2.67 38.17
CA MET A 1 31.92 -1.28 37.87
C MET A 1 31.00 -0.35 38.66
N PRO A 2 31.48 0.54 39.56
CA PRO A 2 30.63 1.44 40.31
C PRO A 2 30.19 2.67 39.50
N CYS A 3 28.92 3.04 39.63
CA CYS A 3 28.32 4.24 39.05
C CYS A 3 27.51 5.01 40.12
N PRO A 4 27.66 6.34 40.22
CA PRO A 4 26.71 7.21 40.90
C PRO A 4 25.27 6.88 40.49
N ALA A 5 24.41 6.70 41.49
CA ALA A 5 23.00 6.39 41.30
C ALA A 5 22.12 7.33 42.13
N LEU A 6 20.96 7.68 41.59
CA LEU A 6 19.95 8.45 42.30
C LEU A 6 18.80 7.53 42.71
N ALA A 7 18.55 7.38 44.01
CA ALA A 7 17.49 6.51 44.50
C ALA A 7 16.11 7.09 44.18
N HIS A 8 15.19 6.27 43.66
CA HIS A 8 13.89 6.69 43.12
C HIS A 8 12.90 7.30 44.16
N LYS A 9 13.28 7.52 45.42
CA LYS A 9 12.37 8.00 46.49
C LYS A 9 13.01 8.82 47.60
N THR A 10 14.33 8.91 47.64
CA THR A 10 15.08 9.72 48.59
C THR A 10 15.97 10.63 47.77
N ASN A 11 16.09 11.90 48.14
CA ASN A 11 17.06 12.84 47.56
C ASN A 11 18.51 12.47 47.99
N GLN A 12 18.81 11.16 48.02
CA GLN A 12 20.06 10.57 48.45
C GLN A 12 20.77 10.03 47.20
N SER A 13 21.93 10.62 46.93
CA SER A 13 22.93 10.08 46.03
C SER A 13 23.54 8.82 46.64
N GLY A 14 23.56 7.73 45.87
CA GLY A 14 24.23 6.49 46.21
C GLY A 14 25.22 6.07 45.14
N VAL A 15 25.84 4.91 45.33
CA VAL A 15 26.69 4.25 44.34
C VAL A 15 26.08 2.89 44.06
N GLU A 16 25.80 2.61 42.80
CA GLU A 16 25.34 1.32 42.30
C GLU A 16 26.53 0.55 41.73
N GLN A 17 26.66 -0.72 42.10
CA GLN A 17 27.65 -1.60 41.50
C GLN A 17 27.02 -2.30 40.29
N CYS A 18 27.52 -2.04 39.10
CA CYS A 18 27.02 -2.70 37.88
C CYS A 18 27.48 -4.16 37.88
N GLU A 19 26.50 -5.05 37.97
CA GLU A 19 26.64 -6.51 37.88
C GLU A 19 26.15 -6.98 36.50
N GLY A 20 26.87 -7.92 35.90
CA GLY A 20 26.38 -8.63 34.73
C GLY A 20 27.29 -9.75 34.24
N GLU A 21 26.94 -10.29 33.08
CA GLU A 21 27.59 -11.46 32.49
C GLU A 21 29.01 -11.14 32.03
N LYS A 22 29.92 -12.11 32.11
CA LYS A 22 31.35 -11.95 31.79
C LYS A 22 31.62 -11.46 30.36
N ASP A 23 30.67 -11.63 29.45
CA ASP A 23 30.80 -11.30 28.02
C ASP A 23 30.09 -10.00 27.63
N LYS A 24 29.46 -9.30 28.57
CA LYS A 24 28.72 -8.05 28.32
C LYS A 24 29.44 -6.85 28.91
N ARG A 25 29.51 -5.75 28.16
CA ARG A 25 30.01 -4.48 28.71
C ARG A 25 28.96 -3.83 29.60
N HIS A 26 29.45 -2.98 30.49
CA HIS A 26 28.63 -2.19 31.40
C HIS A 26 29.04 -0.74 31.31
N HIS A 27 28.04 0.13 31.42
CA HIS A 27 28.22 1.56 31.30
C HIS A 27 27.55 2.25 32.49
N CYS A 28 27.87 3.51 32.73
CA CYS A 28 27.05 4.37 33.56
C CYS A 28 26.17 5.25 32.66
N TYR A 29 25.05 5.76 33.19
CA TYR A 29 24.23 6.76 32.50
C TYR A 29 23.78 7.89 33.43
N ALA A 30 23.43 9.02 32.83
CA ALA A 30 22.71 10.10 33.50
C ALA A 30 21.58 10.61 32.59
N SER A 31 20.45 10.96 33.21
CA SER A 31 19.36 11.65 32.54
C SER A 31 18.86 12.85 33.34
N TRP A 32 18.55 13.94 32.65
CA TRP A 32 18.14 15.20 33.26
C TRP A 32 17.20 15.98 32.34
N ARG A 33 16.45 16.92 32.93
CA ARG A 33 15.67 17.94 32.20
C ARG A 33 16.37 19.27 32.32
N ASN A 34 16.25 20.10 31.29
CA ASN A 34 16.76 21.46 31.30
C ASN A 34 15.61 22.44 31.02
N ASN A 35 15.07 23.01 32.09
CA ASN A 35 13.99 24.01 32.00
C ASN A 35 14.62 25.40 31.95
N SER A 36 14.97 25.88 30.76
CA SER A 36 15.54 27.23 30.53
C SER A 36 16.80 27.53 31.37
N GLY A 37 17.70 26.56 31.52
CA GLY A 37 18.94 26.67 32.29
C GLY A 37 18.88 26.02 33.68
N SER A 38 17.69 25.69 34.18
CA SER A 38 17.53 24.92 35.41
C SER A 38 17.65 23.42 35.13
N ILE A 39 18.69 22.79 35.68
CA ILE A 39 18.94 21.36 35.53
C ILE A 39 18.21 20.59 36.61
N GLU A 40 17.29 19.72 36.20
CA GLU A 40 16.59 18.77 37.07
C GLU A 40 17.10 17.36 36.77
N LEU A 41 17.87 16.78 37.70
CA LEU A 41 18.36 15.41 37.56
C LEU A 41 17.19 14.42 37.67
N VAL A 42 17.00 13.60 36.64
CA VAL A 42 15.92 12.60 36.60
C VAL A 42 16.42 11.27 37.15
N LYS A 43 17.54 10.75 36.64
CA LYS A 43 18.10 9.48 37.09
C LYS A 43 19.59 9.34 36.77
N LYS A 44 20.27 8.51 37.56
CA LYS A 44 21.62 8.03 37.31
C LYS A 44 21.72 6.57 37.73
N GLY A 45 22.66 5.83 37.14
CA GLY A 45 22.99 4.48 37.58
C GLY A 45 23.74 3.69 36.52
N CYS A 46 23.60 2.37 36.60
CA CYS A 46 24.16 1.41 35.65
C CYS A 46 23.34 1.31 34.37
N TRP A 47 24.05 1.11 33.26
CA TRP A 47 23.50 0.89 31.93
C TRP A 47 24.05 -0.41 31.35
N LEU A 48 23.21 -1.08 30.58
CA LEU A 48 23.53 -2.35 29.94
C LEU A 48 24.42 -2.14 28.72
N ASP A 49 24.94 -3.25 28.19
CA ASP A 49 25.82 -3.30 27.02
C ASP A 49 25.18 -2.61 25.79
N ASP A 50 25.67 -1.42 25.46
CA ASP A 50 25.15 -0.56 24.40
C ASP A 50 26.33 0.04 23.63
N PHE A 51 26.41 -0.28 22.34
CA PHE A 51 27.50 0.17 21.46
C PHE A 51 27.64 1.69 21.40
N ASN A 52 26.56 2.45 21.67
CA ASN A 52 26.61 3.90 21.70
C ASN A 52 27.51 4.42 22.84
N CYS A 53 27.74 3.61 23.88
CA CYS A 53 28.47 3.98 25.07
C CYS A 53 29.94 3.49 25.07
N TYR A 54 30.34 2.72 24.05
CA TYR A 54 31.66 2.11 23.98
C TYR A 54 32.75 3.16 23.88
N ASP A 55 33.81 2.96 24.67
CA ASP A 55 35.01 3.81 24.67
C ASP A 55 34.74 5.30 24.99
N ARG A 56 33.52 5.65 25.44
CA ARG A 56 33.14 7.00 25.86
C ARG A 56 33.51 7.21 27.33
N VAL A 57 34.56 7.99 27.60
CA VAL A 57 35.00 8.26 28.97
C VAL A 57 34.15 9.33 29.67
N GLU A 58 33.59 10.26 28.89
CA GLU A 58 32.79 11.38 29.40
C GLU A 58 31.29 11.19 29.11
N CYS A 59 30.43 11.52 30.08
CA CYS A 59 28.98 11.46 29.90
C CYS A 59 28.48 12.74 29.20
N VAL A 60 28.36 12.68 27.88
CA VAL A 60 27.94 13.81 27.04
C VAL A 60 26.65 13.48 26.29
N ALA A 61 25.62 14.32 26.44
CA ALA A 61 24.44 14.29 25.59
C ALA A 61 24.72 15.10 24.32
N THR A 62 24.43 14.51 23.16
CA THR A 62 24.73 15.11 21.84
C THR A 62 23.48 15.56 21.09
N GLU A 63 22.28 15.18 21.54
CA GLU A 63 21.03 15.57 20.86
C GLU A 63 20.71 17.06 20.98
N GLU A 64 20.08 17.60 19.93
CA GLU A 64 19.66 19.00 19.88
C GLU A 64 18.32 19.20 20.60
N ASN A 65 18.36 19.90 21.75
CA ASN A 65 17.20 20.30 22.55
C ASN A 65 16.17 19.17 22.87
N PRO A 66 16.58 18.01 23.40
CA PRO A 66 15.66 16.95 23.80
C PRO A 66 14.83 17.34 25.03
N GLN A 67 13.62 16.77 25.15
CA GLN A 67 12.78 16.96 26.36
C GLN A 67 13.43 16.38 27.62
N VAL A 68 14.18 15.29 27.47
CA VAL A 68 14.99 14.66 28.51
C VAL A 68 16.34 14.36 27.90
N PHE A 69 17.38 14.95 28.46
CA PHE A 69 18.75 14.72 28.06
C PHE A 69 19.21 13.37 28.61
N PHE A 70 20.03 12.66 27.82
CA PHE A 70 20.57 11.36 28.17
C PHE A 70 22.03 11.27 27.71
N CYS A 71 22.88 10.71 28.56
CA CYS A 71 24.24 10.31 28.20
C CYS A 71 24.60 8.99 28.85
N CYS A 72 25.51 8.26 28.22
CA CYS A 72 26.14 7.08 28.78
C CYS A 72 27.66 7.11 28.54
N CYS A 73 28.39 6.41 29.40
CA CYS A 73 29.85 6.39 29.39
C CYS A 73 30.38 5.08 29.99
N GLU A 74 31.62 4.73 29.65
CA GLU A 74 32.35 3.58 30.13
C GLU A 74 33.46 4.02 31.11
N GLY A 75 33.49 3.43 32.30
CA GLY A 75 34.47 3.75 33.34
C GLY A 75 33.85 4.07 34.70
N ASN A 76 34.58 3.74 35.76
CA ASN A 76 34.12 3.95 37.14
C ASN A 76 33.74 5.41 37.39
N TYR A 77 32.54 5.66 37.90
CA TYR A 77 32.02 6.99 38.23
C TYR A 77 31.95 7.99 37.05
N CYS A 78 31.98 7.53 35.80
CA CYS A 78 32.02 8.43 34.64
C CYS A 78 30.78 9.34 34.51
N ASN A 79 29.63 8.95 35.07
CA ASN A 79 28.39 9.75 35.09
C ASN A 79 28.27 10.68 36.30
N ASP A 80 29.34 10.89 37.08
CA ASP A 80 29.34 11.86 38.20
C ASP A 80 29.07 13.28 37.68
N ARG A 81 29.72 13.63 36.58
CA ARG A 81 29.49 14.86 35.82
C ARG A 81 28.91 14.51 34.46
N PHE A 82 28.02 15.36 33.97
CA PHE A 82 27.37 15.20 32.68
C PHE A 82 27.32 16.54 31.97
N PHE A 83 27.45 16.51 30.65
CA PHE A 83 27.51 17.70 29.81
C PHE A 83 26.54 17.59 28.64
N HIS A 84 26.18 18.75 28.07
CA HIS A 84 25.48 18.83 26.81
C HIS A 84 26.36 19.58 25.83
N PHE A 85 26.82 18.87 24.80
CA PHE A 85 27.53 19.44 23.67
C PHE A 85 26.79 18.95 22.43
N PRO A 86 25.89 19.76 21.85
CA PRO A 86 25.23 19.38 20.61
C PRO A 86 26.36 19.21 19.59
N GLU A 87 26.55 17.98 19.12
CA GLU A 87 27.61 17.75 18.17
C GLU A 87 27.18 18.42 16.86
N SER A 88 27.97 19.37 16.38
CA SER A 88 27.78 19.99 15.07
C SER A 88 28.17 18.98 13.99
N VAL A 89 27.54 17.83 13.98
CA VAL A 89 27.60 16.91 12.86
C VAL A 89 26.83 17.63 11.74
N PRO A 90 27.38 17.80 10.53
CA PRO A 90 26.55 18.19 9.41
C PRO A 90 25.41 17.18 9.37
N GLU A 91 24.19 17.68 9.52
CA GLU A 91 22.92 16.97 9.47
C GLU A 91 23.08 15.69 8.64
N VAL A 92 23.37 14.56 9.30
CA VAL A 92 23.07 13.28 8.68
C VAL A 92 21.57 13.32 8.67
N VAL A 93 21.02 13.71 7.51
CA VAL A 93 19.63 13.54 7.17
C VAL A 93 19.39 12.05 7.30
N PHE A 94 19.07 11.61 8.52
CA PHE A 94 18.25 10.45 8.69
C PHE A 94 17.00 10.83 7.96
N GLU A 95 16.85 10.27 6.75
CA GLU A 95 15.59 10.29 6.05
C GLU A 95 14.56 9.87 7.11
N PRO A 96 13.61 10.76 7.48
CA PRO A 96 12.67 10.44 8.54
C PRO A 96 12.06 9.09 8.22
N PRO A 97 11.86 8.20 9.22
CA PRO A 97 11.18 6.93 8.97
C PRO A 97 9.94 7.27 8.14
N PRO A 98 9.72 6.55 7.02
CA PRO A 98 8.76 6.95 6.00
C PRO A 98 7.48 7.38 6.69
N PRO A 99 6.96 8.59 6.39
CA PRO A 99 5.88 9.20 7.16
C PRO A 99 4.81 8.14 7.36
N THR A 100 4.49 7.87 8.64
CA THR A 100 3.44 6.91 8.96
C THR A 100 2.24 7.28 8.11
N PRO A 101 1.66 6.32 7.36
CA PRO A 101 0.64 6.63 6.39
C PRO A 101 -0.46 7.38 7.12
N SER A 102 -0.68 8.64 6.72
CA SER A 102 -1.68 9.50 7.33
C SER A 102 -3.02 8.77 7.31
N LEU A 103 -3.88 9.02 8.31
CA LEU A 103 -5.22 8.42 8.33
C LEU A 103 -5.97 8.67 7.01
N LEU A 104 -5.70 9.80 6.35
CA LEU A 104 -6.19 10.10 5.01
C LEU A 104 -5.64 9.16 3.94
N ASN A 105 -4.34 8.85 3.93
CA ASN A 105 -3.75 7.90 3.00
C ASN A 105 -4.34 6.50 3.19
N ILE A 106 -4.48 6.05 4.45
CA ILE A 106 -5.10 4.76 4.78
C ILE A 106 -6.56 4.74 4.28
N LEU A 107 -7.31 5.81 4.52
CA LEU A 107 -8.70 5.95 4.10
C LEU A 107 -8.83 5.95 2.56
N VAL A 108 -7.94 6.64 1.85
CA VAL A 108 -7.91 6.66 0.38
C VAL A 108 -7.60 5.26 -0.18
N TYR A 109 -6.58 4.58 0.33
CA TYR A 109 -6.23 3.22 -0.12
C TYR A 109 -7.30 2.17 0.18
N ALA A 110 -8.08 2.35 1.25
CA ALA A 110 -9.19 1.46 1.56
C ALA A 110 -10.46 1.78 0.74
N LEU A 111 -10.84 3.05 0.63
CA LEU A 111 -12.10 3.44 -0.01
C LEU A 111 -12.05 3.40 -1.53
N LEU A 112 -10.90 3.69 -2.15
CA LEU A 112 -10.75 3.69 -3.61
C LEU A 112 -11.04 2.31 -4.25
N PRO A 113 -10.47 1.18 -3.78
CA PRO A 113 -10.78 -0.12 -4.37
C PRO A 113 -12.23 -0.57 -4.06
N ILE A 114 -12.77 -0.25 -2.88
CA ILE A 114 -14.14 -0.61 -2.50
C ILE A 114 -15.16 0.12 -3.40
N THR A 115 -14.97 1.43 -3.61
CA THR A 115 -15.84 2.21 -4.50
C THR A 115 -15.72 1.74 -5.95
N GLY A 116 -14.50 1.45 -6.42
CA GLY A 116 -14.28 0.89 -7.76
C GLY A 116 -15.00 -0.45 -7.97
N LEU A 117 -14.87 -1.38 -7.02
CA LEU A 117 -15.55 -2.68 -7.06
C LEU A 117 -17.08 -2.52 -7.04
N SER A 118 -17.60 -1.63 -6.19
CA SER A 118 -19.03 -1.34 -6.11
C SER A 118 -19.57 -0.81 -7.45
N MET A 119 -18.86 0.13 -8.08
CA MET A 119 -19.24 0.67 -9.39
C MET A 119 -19.23 -0.39 -10.48
N ILE A 120 -18.24 -1.28 -10.51
CA ILE A 120 -18.17 -2.39 -11.48
C ILE A 120 -19.37 -3.33 -11.29
N ILE A 121 -19.71 -3.68 -10.05
CA ILE A 121 -20.86 -4.55 -9.74
C ILE A 121 -22.15 -3.88 -10.20
N LEU A 122 -22.37 -2.60 -9.86
CA LEU A 122 -23.56 -1.85 -10.28
C LEU A 122 -23.66 -1.76 -11.80
N LEU A 123 -22.57 -1.48 -12.50
CA LEU A 123 -22.53 -1.44 -13.97
C LEU A 123 -22.82 -2.81 -14.57
N SER A 124 -22.24 -3.88 -14.02
CA SER A 124 -22.49 -5.24 -14.49
C SER A 124 -23.95 -5.65 -14.30
N PHE A 125 -24.55 -5.30 -13.16
CA PHE A 125 -25.95 -5.53 -12.87
C PHE A 125 -26.86 -4.70 -13.78
N TRP A 126 -26.52 -3.42 -13.97
CA TRP A 126 -27.24 -2.54 -14.87
C TRP A 126 -27.20 -3.05 -16.30
N MET A 127 -26.01 -3.44 -16.79
CA MET A 127 -25.83 -4.07 -18.10
C MET A 127 -26.56 -5.41 -18.20
N TYR A 128 -26.57 -6.23 -17.14
CA TYR A 128 -27.32 -7.48 -17.10
C TYR A 128 -28.82 -7.23 -17.20
N ARG A 129 -29.33 -6.21 -16.48
CA ARG A 129 -30.76 -5.83 -16.51
C ARG A 129 -31.18 -5.16 -17.83
N HIS A 130 -30.29 -4.37 -18.43
CA HIS A 130 -30.54 -3.67 -19.70
C HIS A 130 -30.21 -4.50 -20.93
N ARG A 131 -29.49 -5.63 -20.79
CA ARG A 131 -29.42 -6.65 -21.82
C ARG A 131 -30.77 -7.34 -21.94
N LYS A 132 -31.69 -6.69 -22.65
CA LYS A 132 -32.73 -7.41 -23.37
C LYS A 132 -32.00 -8.30 -24.40
N PRO A 133 -32.22 -9.62 -24.43
CA PRO A 133 -31.65 -10.45 -25.49
C PRO A 133 -32.04 -9.87 -26.86
N PRO A 134 -31.14 -9.83 -27.86
CA PRO A 134 -31.38 -9.22 -29.17
C PRO A 134 -32.38 -9.98 -30.06
N TYR A 135 -33.07 -10.99 -29.51
CA TYR A 135 -34.21 -11.60 -30.17
C TYR A 135 -35.46 -10.89 -29.67
N GLY A 136 -35.63 -9.66 -30.15
CA GLY A 136 -36.91 -8.98 -30.12
C GLY A 136 -37.95 -9.86 -30.80
N HIS A 137 -39.05 -10.07 -30.08
CA HIS A 137 -40.32 -10.52 -30.58
C HIS A 137 -40.53 -10.10 -32.05
N VAL A 138 -40.64 -11.08 -32.95
CA VAL A 138 -41.32 -10.83 -34.23
C VAL A 138 -42.80 -11.00 -33.90
N ASP A 139 -43.44 -9.87 -33.60
CA ASP A 139 -44.89 -9.82 -33.47
C ASP A 139 -45.52 -10.22 -34.81
N MET A 140 -46.35 -11.26 -34.77
CA MET A 140 -47.26 -11.57 -35.87
C MET A 140 -48.24 -10.40 -35.97
N THR A 141 -48.09 -9.59 -37.02
CA THR A 141 -49.14 -8.68 -37.46
C THR A 141 -49.58 -9.13 -38.84
N GLU A 142 -50.67 -9.90 -38.84
CA GLU A 142 -51.55 -10.11 -39.98
C GLU A 142 -52.18 -8.75 -40.33
N ASP A 143 -51.94 -8.22 -41.52
CA ASP A 143 -52.94 -7.38 -42.19
C ASP A 143 -52.67 -7.20 -43.69
N THR A 144 -53.80 -7.12 -44.37
CA THR A 144 -54.06 -7.25 -45.80
C THR A 144 -53.72 -5.96 -46.57
N SER A 145 -53.07 -6.06 -47.76
CA SER A 145 -53.42 -5.36 -49.03
C SER A 145 -52.23 -5.06 -49.99
N LEU A 146 -52.29 -5.69 -51.18
CA LEU A 146 -51.84 -5.34 -52.55
C LEU A 146 -50.48 -4.64 -52.89
N PRO A 147 -49.94 -4.89 -54.10
CA PRO A 147 -48.52 -4.75 -54.44
C PRO A 147 -48.16 -3.39 -55.05
N SER A 148 -46.91 -2.94 -54.84
CA SER A 148 -46.34 -1.80 -55.58
C SER A 148 -44.82 -2.00 -55.77
N PRO A 149 -44.25 -1.59 -56.92
CA PRO A 149 -43.14 -2.28 -57.57
C PRO A 149 -41.77 -1.80 -57.08
N SER A 150 -40.84 -2.75 -56.97
CA SER A 150 -39.43 -2.47 -56.68
C SER A 150 -38.76 -1.71 -57.83
N PRO A 151 -37.94 -0.68 -57.55
CA PRO A 151 -36.76 -0.36 -58.34
C PRO A 151 -35.57 -1.14 -57.75
N LEU A 152 -34.93 -1.92 -58.63
CA LEU A 152 -33.73 -2.71 -58.43
C LEU A 152 -32.56 -1.86 -57.87
N GLU A 153 -32.46 -1.74 -56.54
CA GLU A 153 -31.17 -1.43 -55.91
C GLU A 153 -30.31 -2.69 -55.93
N GLY A 154 -29.15 -2.58 -56.57
CA GLY A 154 -28.29 -3.71 -56.94
C GLY A 154 -27.88 -4.58 -55.76
N LEU A 155 -28.62 -5.67 -55.54
CA LEU A 155 -28.15 -6.83 -54.81
C LEU A 155 -26.98 -7.43 -55.60
N LYS A 156 -25.78 -6.98 -55.28
CA LYS A 156 -24.49 -7.43 -55.84
C LYS A 156 -24.44 -8.97 -55.79
N PRO A 157 -24.05 -9.67 -56.89
CA PRO A 157 -24.36 -11.08 -57.04
C PRO A 157 -23.64 -11.92 -55.99
N LEU A 158 -24.43 -12.57 -55.12
CA LEU A 158 -23.95 -13.64 -54.25
C LEU A 158 -23.56 -14.82 -55.15
N GLN A 159 -22.28 -15.14 -55.22
CA GLN A 159 -21.76 -16.23 -56.04
C GLN A 159 -21.66 -17.50 -55.20
N LEU A 160 -22.51 -18.48 -55.45
CA LEU A 160 -22.39 -19.82 -54.86
C LEU A 160 -21.14 -20.50 -55.44
N LEU A 161 -20.25 -21.01 -54.57
CA LEU A 161 -18.99 -21.65 -54.97
C LEU A 161 -19.09 -23.18 -54.87
N GLU A 162 -19.24 -23.70 -53.66
CA GLU A 162 -19.20 -25.14 -53.39
C GLU A 162 -20.17 -25.51 -52.25
N ILE A 163 -20.73 -26.71 -52.31
CA ILE A 163 -21.55 -27.27 -51.22
C ILE A 163 -20.61 -27.77 -50.12
N LYS A 164 -20.80 -27.28 -48.88
CA LYS A 164 -20.04 -27.75 -47.71
C LYS A 164 -20.78 -28.84 -46.94
N ALA A 165 -22.11 -28.80 -46.91
CA ALA A 165 -22.92 -29.82 -46.26
C ALA A 165 -24.30 -29.92 -46.91
N ARG A 166 -24.87 -31.13 -46.96
CA ARG A 166 -26.25 -31.35 -47.39
C ARG A 166 -26.91 -32.31 -46.40
N GLY A 167 -28.09 -31.94 -45.91
CA GLY A 167 -28.88 -32.77 -45.01
C GLY A 167 -30.37 -32.62 -45.28
N ARG A 168 -31.18 -33.33 -44.49
CA ARG A 168 -32.65 -33.29 -44.59
C ARG A 168 -33.27 -31.90 -44.38
N PHE A 169 -32.56 -31.01 -43.68
CA PHE A 169 -33.01 -29.66 -43.37
C PHE A 169 -32.44 -28.58 -44.31
N GLY A 170 -31.88 -28.99 -45.46
CA GLY A 170 -31.30 -28.09 -46.46
C GLY A 170 -29.83 -28.34 -46.73
N CYS A 171 -29.23 -27.44 -47.51
CA CYS A 171 -27.81 -27.49 -47.86
C CYS A 171 -27.11 -26.19 -47.46
N VAL A 172 -25.84 -26.31 -47.04
CA VAL A 172 -24.97 -25.20 -46.70
C VAL A 172 -23.95 -25.05 -47.81
N TRP A 173 -23.96 -23.89 -48.44
CA TRP A 173 -23.03 -23.50 -49.48
C TRP A 173 -21.98 -22.55 -48.95
N LYS A 174 -20.75 -22.70 -49.42
CA LYS A 174 -19.78 -21.61 -49.39
C LYS A 174 -20.12 -20.69 -50.55
N ALA A 175 -20.36 -19.42 -50.26
CA ALA A 175 -20.58 -18.39 -51.25
C ALA A 175 -19.56 -17.27 -51.09
N ARG A 176 -19.38 -16.49 -52.15
CA ARG A 176 -18.60 -15.26 -52.13
C ARG A 176 -19.56 -14.09 -52.24
N LEU A 177 -19.50 -13.21 -51.25
CA LEU A 177 -20.21 -11.94 -51.23
C LEU A 177 -19.14 -10.85 -51.17
N MET A 178 -19.04 -10.02 -52.22
CA MET A 178 -17.94 -9.06 -52.37
C MET A 178 -16.56 -9.76 -52.44
N ASN A 179 -15.74 -9.59 -51.39
CA ASN A 179 -14.43 -10.22 -51.20
C ASN A 179 -14.43 -11.24 -50.04
N ASP A 180 -15.55 -11.42 -49.36
CA ASP A 180 -15.63 -12.28 -48.19
C ASP A 180 -16.29 -13.61 -48.52
N TYR A 181 -15.82 -14.66 -47.85
CA TYR A 181 -16.43 -15.97 -47.89
C TYR A 181 -17.52 -16.06 -46.82
N VAL A 182 -18.74 -16.38 -47.24
CA VAL A 182 -19.91 -16.52 -46.38
C VAL A 182 -20.53 -17.92 -46.51
N ALA A 183 -21.20 -18.38 -45.46
CA ALA A 183 -21.98 -19.62 -45.47
C ALA A 183 -23.46 -19.30 -45.75
N VAL A 184 -24.05 -19.95 -46.74
CA VAL A 184 -25.45 -19.75 -47.15
C VAL A 184 -26.22 -21.03 -46.90
N LYS A 185 -27.22 -20.96 -46.02
CA LYS A 185 -28.13 -22.09 -45.75
C LYS A 185 -29.36 -21.97 -46.65
N ILE A 186 -29.50 -22.93 -47.56
CA ILE A 186 -30.62 -23.01 -48.50
C ILE A 186 -31.55 -24.12 -48.03
N PHE A 187 -32.80 -23.74 -47.78
CA PHE A 187 -33.88 -24.67 -47.43
C PHE A 187 -34.53 -25.21 -48.72
N PRO A 188 -34.97 -26.48 -48.75
CA PRO A 188 -35.76 -26.98 -49.86
C PRO A 188 -37.09 -26.22 -49.94
N VAL A 189 -37.56 -25.95 -51.15
CA VAL A 189 -38.89 -25.38 -51.38
C VAL A 189 -39.92 -26.45 -51.01
N GLN A 190 -40.90 -26.09 -50.18
CA GLN A 190 -42.04 -26.95 -49.83
C GLN A 190 -43.15 -26.86 -50.88
#